data_AF-A0AAP9CG60-F1
#
_entry.id   AF-A0AAP9CG60-F1
#
_cell.length_a   1.000
_cell.length_b   1.000
_cell.length_c   1.000
_cell.angle_alpha   90.00
_cell.angle_beta   90.00
_cell.angle_gamma   90.00
#
_symmetry.space_group_name_H-M   'P 1'
#
loop_
_entity.id
_entity.type
_entity.pdbx_description
1 polymer ?
#
loop_
_entity_poly.entity_id
_entity_poly.type
_entity_poly.pdbx_seq_one_letter_code
_entity_poly.pdbx_strand_id
1 'polypeptide(L)'
;MKKLILTSILFFSCYTAAHLDKQLTKETPYSIYLREAQKATNVNDYKSALKIYTKMIENYKENESIVATGKYEIAFIYYITNKEETAKKLFEEIIQSNIQSPKWIIPLSKKIIEKINN
;
A
#
# COMPACT_ATOMS: atom_id res chain seq x y z
N MET A 1 -43.86 14.86 30.02
CA MET A 1 -42.83 15.29 29.06
C MET A 1 -41.58 14.44 29.25
N LYS A 2 -41.39 13.37 28.46
CA LYS A 2 -40.16 12.58 28.48
C LYS A 2 -39.41 12.89 27.18
N LYS A 3 -38.27 13.57 27.29
CA LYS A 3 -37.36 13.82 26.16
C LYS A 3 -36.67 12.50 25.84
N LEU A 4 -37.00 11.92 24.69
CA LEU A 4 -36.27 10.79 24.12
C LEU A 4 -34.98 11.34 23.51
N ILE A 5 -33.86 11.21 24.20
CA ILE A 5 -32.55 11.59 23.68
C ILE A 5 -32.11 10.45 22.75
N LEU A 6 -32.22 10.69 21.45
CA LEU A 6 -31.72 9.79 20.42
C LEU A 6 -30.19 9.96 20.34
N THR A 7 -29.43 9.25 21.20
CA THR A 7 -27.98 9.14 21.02
C THR A 7 -27.72 8.25 19.81
N SER A 8 -27.57 8.87 18.65
CA SER A 8 -27.09 8.23 17.43
C SER A 8 -25.62 7.87 17.63
N ILE A 9 -25.37 6.65 18.08
CA ILE A 9 -24.02 6.09 18.20
C ILE A 9 -23.52 5.83 16.77
N LEU A 10 -22.77 6.79 16.23
CA LEU A 10 -21.94 6.59 15.05
C LEU A 10 -20.84 5.61 15.43
N PHE A 11 -21.09 4.31 15.23
CA PHE A 11 -20.02 3.30 15.20
C PHE A 11 -19.20 3.55 13.94
N PHE A 12 -18.29 4.53 14.00
CA PHE A 12 -17.06 4.46 13.21
C PHE A 12 -16.29 3.27 13.77
N SER A 13 -16.61 2.06 13.28
CA SER A 13 -15.71 0.93 13.44
C SER A 13 -14.45 1.30 12.69
N CYS A 14 -13.56 1.96 13.43
CA CYS A 14 -12.14 1.91 13.24
C CYS A 14 -11.76 0.43 13.34
N TYR A 15 -12.07 -0.35 12.29
CA TYR A 15 -11.53 -1.67 12.03
C TYR A 15 -10.07 -1.44 11.64
N THR A 16 -9.33 -0.99 12.64
CA THR A 16 -8.12 -0.19 12.49
C THR A 16 -6.97 -1.13 12.26
N ALA A 17 -6.02 -0.68 11.44
CA ALA A 17 -4.69 -1.24 11.19
C ALA A 17 -3.98 -1.90 12.41
N ALA A 18 -4.41 -1.63 13.64
CA ALA A 18 -3.93 -2.23 14.87
C ALA A 18 -4.19 -3.75 14.97
N HIS A 19 -5.28 -4.29 14.40
CA HIS A 19 -5.55 -5.73 14.48
C HIS A 19 -4.67 -6.54 13.50
N LEU A 20 -4.22 -5.91 12.41
CA LEU A 20 -3.50 -6.61 11.34
C LEU A 20 -2.02 -6.84 11.66
N ASP A 21 -1.38 -5.95 12.44
CA ASP A 21 0.03 -6.10 12.86
C ASP A 21 0.30 -7.38 13.65
N LYS A 22 -0.69 -7.85 14.41
CA LYS A 22 -0.57 -9.11 15.17
C LYS A 22 -0.70 -10.36 14.30
N GLN A 23 -1.15 -10.23 13.04
CA GLN A 23 -1.45 -11.36 12.16
C GLN A 23 -0.43 -11.59 11.04
N LEU A 24 0.37 -10.58 10.69
CA LEU A 24 1.31 -10.65 9.56
C LEU A 24 2.76 -10.80 10.05
N THR A 25 3.33 -11.98 9.83
CA THR A 25 4.70 -12.35 10.26
C THR A 25 5.56 -12.78 9.06
N LYS A 26 6.85 -13.01 9.28
CA LYS A 26 7.77 -13.52 8.26
C LYS A 26 7.36 -14.86 7.63
N GLU A 27 6.51 -15.64 8.32
CA GLU A 27 6.00 -16.93 7.84
C GLU A 27 4.72 -16.78 7.01
N THR A 28 4.03 -15.65 7.15
CA THR A 28 2.83 -15.35 6.36
C THR A 28 3.21 -15.28 4.88
N PRO A 29 2.58 -16.03 3.96
CA PRO A 29 2.88 -15.96 2.54
C PRO A 29 2.67 -14.54 1.97
N TYR A 30 3.55 -14.08 1.07
CA TYR A 30 3.49 -12.73 0.49
C TYR A 30 2.14 -12.45 -0.21
N SER A 31 1.49 -13.47 -0.78
CA SER A 31 0.17 -13.34 -1.40
C SER A 31 -0.92 -12.89 -0.42
N ILE A 32 -0.78 -13.20 0.87
CA ILE A 32 -1.67 -12.73 1.94
C ILE A 32 -1.46 -11.23 2.14
N TYR A 33 -0.22 -10.75 2.21
CA TYR A 33 0.08 -9.32 2.29
C TYR A 33 -0.53 -8.56 1.13
N LEU A 34 -0.30 -9.03 -0.11
CA LEU A 34 -0.86 -8.41 -1.30
C LEU A 34 -2.39 -8.32 -1.21
N ARG A 35 -3.06 -9.42 -0.88
CA ARG A 35 -4.51 -9.46 -0.77
C ARG A 35 -5.06 -8.50 0.29
N GLU A 36 -4.47 -8.48 1.48
CA GLU A 36 -4.97 -7.61 2.56
C GLU A 36 -4.65 -6.13 2.28
N ALA A 37 -3.50 -5.81 1.68
CA ALA A 37 -3.18 -4.46 1.24
C ALA A 37 -4.14 -3.98 0.14
N GLN A 38 -4.43 -4.80 -0.86
CA GLN A 38 -5.39 -4.48 -1.92
C GLN A 38 -6.80 -4.29 -1.38
N LYS A 39 -7.25 -5.12 -0.43
CA LYS A 39 -8.53 -4.90 0.26
C LYS A 39 -8.58 -3.53 0.95
N ALA A 40 -7.51 -3.15 1.65
CA ALA A 40 -7.41 -1.85 2.29
C ALA A 40 -7.43 -0.70 1.27
N THR A 41 -6.67 -0.82 0.17
CA THR A 41 -6.70 0.14 -0.95
C THR A 41 -8.11 0.29 -1.54
N ASN A 42 -8.83 -0.81 -1.76
CA ASN A 42 -10.18 -0.80 -2.35
C ASN A 42 -11.21 -0.06 -1.49
N VAL A 43 -10.99 0.02 -0.18
CA VAL A 43 -11.84 0.80 0.74
C VAL A 43 -11.24 2.17 1.08
N ASN A 44 -10.27 2.63 0.30
CA ASN A 44 -9.52 3.89 0.50
C ASN A 44 -8.76 3.97 1.84
N ASP A 45 -8.53 2.85 2.54
CA ASP A 45 -7.67 2.79 3.71
C ASP A 45 -6.19 2.69 3.29
N TYR A 46 -5.72 3.76 2.66
CA TYR A 46 -4.36 3.86 2.16
C TYR A 46 -3.32 3.78 3.28
N LYS A 47 -3.66 4.22 4.49
CA LYS A 47 -2.77 4.13 5.65
C LYS A 47 -2.49 2.68 6.02
N SER A 48 -3.53 1.85 6.09
CA SER A 48 -3.37 0.41 6.34
C SER A 48 -2.68 -0.27 5.16
N ALA A 49 -3.05 0.03 3.92
CA ALA A 49 -2.41 -0.54 2.74
C ALA A 49 -0.89 -0.29 2.71
N LEU A 50 -0.48 0.97 2.94
CA LEU A 50 0.94 1.33 3.04
C LEU A 50 1.65 0.54 4.14
N LYS A 51 1.05 0.45 5.33
CA LYS A 51 1.62 -0.31 6.45
C LYS A 51 1.82 -1.78 6.11
N ILE A 52 0.86 -2.40 5.43
CA ILE A 52 0.93 -3.81 5.03
C ILE A 52 2.03 -4.03 4.00
N TYR A 53 2.11 -3.18 2.97
CA TYR A 53 3.18 -3.28 1.97
C TYR A 53 4.56 -3.02 2.57
N THR A 54 4.69 -2.05 3.48
CA THR A 54 5.93 -1.85 4.24
C THR A 54 6.30 -3.10 5.03
N LYS A 55 5.34 -3.71 5.72
CA LYS A 55 5.59 -4.93 6.49
C LYS A 55 5.98 -6.12 5.61
N MET A 56 5.38 -6.22 4.42
CA MET A 56 5.76 -7.21 3.41
C MET A 56 7.21 -7.02 2.98
N ILE A 57 7.63 -5.79 2.67
CA ILE A 57 9.02 -5.47 2.29
C ILE A 57 9.99 -5.83 3.42
N GLU A 58 9.67 -5.50 4.67
CA GLU A 58 10.51 -5.86 5.83
C GLU A 58 10.69 -7.38 5.97
N ASN A 59 9.59 -8.14 5.88
CA ASN A 59 9.57 -9.58 6.10
C ASN A 59 10.13 -10.37 4.91
N TYR A 60 10.10 -9.80 3.71
CA TYR A 60 10.61 -10.41 2.46
C TYR A 60 11.82 -9.67 1.89
N LYS A 61 12.59 -8.96 2.72
CA LYS A 61 13.70 -8.08 2.30
C LYS A 61 14.78 -8.75 1.43
N GLU A 62 14.92 -10.08 1.52
CA GLU A 62 15.88 -10.88 0.76
C GLU A 62 15.33 -11.33 -0.61
N ASN A 63 14.03 -11.18 -0.86
CA ASN A 63 13.40 -11.50 -2.13
C ASN A 63 13.16 -10.21 -2.93
N GLU A 64 14.12 -9.87 -3.80
CA GLU A 64 14.10 -8.64 -4.59
C GLU A 64 12.80 -8.45 -5.41
N SER A 65 12.27 -9.52 -5.97
CA SER A 65 11.03 -9.48 -6.78
C SER A 65 9.81 -9.07 -5.94
N ILE A 66 9.70 -9.59 -4.71
CA ILE A 66 8.63 -9.23 -3.77
C ILE A 66 8.84 -7.80 -3.26
N VAL A 67 10.09 -7.43 -2.94
CA VAL A 67 10.43 -6.07 -2.52
C VAL A 67 10.07 -5.05 -3.60
N ALA A 68 10.43 -5.33 -4.85
CA ALA A 68 10.10 -4.47 -5.99
C ALA A 68 8.59 -4.30 -6.14
N THR A 69 7.83 -5.39 -6.00
CA THR A 69 6.36 -5.36 -6.04
C THR A 69 5.81 -4.46 -4.94
N GLY A 70 6.24 -4.62 -3.69
CA GLY A 70 5.80 -3.76 -2.58
C GLY A 70 6.16 -2.30 -2.78
N LYS A 71 7.37 -1.99 -3.28
CA LYS A 71 7.79 -0.62 -3.57
C LYS A 71 6.91 0.03 -4.65
N TYR A 72 6.61 -0.73 -5.72
CA TYR A 72 5.73 -0.25 -6.78
C TYR A 72 4.33 0.07 -6.24
N GLU A 73 3.74 -0.83 -5.46
CA GLU A 73 2.40 -0.64 -4.90
C GLU A 73 2.34 0.57 -3.95
N ILE A 74 3.37 0.79 -3.14
CA ILE A 74 3.50 2.00 -2.31
C ILE A 74 3.55 3.25 -3.19
N ALA A 75 4.40 3.27 -4.22
CA ALA A 75 4.50 4.39 -5.15
C ALA A 75 3.17 4.67 -5.87
N PHE A 76 2.44 3.62 -6.26
CA PHE A 76 1.12 3.72 -6.88
C PHE A 76 0.07 4.28 -5.92
N ILE A 77 0.10 3.91 -4.62
CA ILE A 77 -0.76 4.53 -3.61
C ILE A 77 -0.51 6.04 -3.51
N TYR A 78 0.76 6.48 -3.52
CA TYR A 78 1.07 7.91 -3.55
C TYR A 78 0.53 8.59 -4.80
N TYR A 79 0.59 7.93 -5.96
CA TYR A 79 0.02 8.45 -7.20
C TYR A 79 -1.50 8.65 -7.11
N ILE A 80 -2.26 7.60 -6.74
CA ILE A 80 -3.73 7.67 -6.68
C ILE A 80 -4.27 8.54 -5.53
N THR A 81 -3.40 8.97 -4.61
CA THR A 81 -3.72 9.91 -3.52
C THR A 81 -3.25 11.34 -3.81
N ASN A 82 -2.99 11.67 -5.08
CA ASN A 82 -2.56 13.00 -5.57
C ASN A 82 -1.25 13.51 -4.95
N LYS A 83 -0.37 12.61 -4.50
CA LYS A 83 0.97 12.94 -4.01
C LYS A 83 2.00 12.65 -5.10
N GLU A 84 1.81 13.27 -6.26
CA GLU A 84 2.51 12.93 -7.50
C GLU A 84 4.02 13.09 -7.41
N GLU A 85 4.51 14.15 -6.77
CA GLU A 85 5.97 14.34 -6.56
C GLU A 85 6.60 13.18 -5.76
N THR A 86 5.90 12.70 -4.73
CA THR A 86 6.36 11.55 -3.94
C THR A 86 6.31 10.27 -4.77
N ALA A 87 5.22 10.07 -5.51
CA ALA A 87 5.06 8.92 -6.38
C ALA A 87 6.15 8.85 -7.45
N LYS A 88 6.40 9.97 -8.13
CA LYS A 88 7.43 10.12 -9.17
C LYS A 88 8.79 9.74 -8.63
N LYS A 89 9.21 10.33 -7.50
CA LYS A 89 10.48 10.00 -6.86
C LYS A 89 10.61 8.51 -6.56
N LEU A 90 9.56 7.89 -6.00
CA LEU A 90 9.59 6.45 -5.67
C LEU A 90 9.67 5.58 -6.93
N PHE A 91 8.95 5.93 -8.01
CA PHE A 91 9.06 5.22 -9.28
C PHE A 91 10.46 5.37 -9.92
N GLU A 92 11.06 6.55 -9.83
CA GLU A 92 12.44 6.78 -10.29
C GLU A 92 13.45 5.96 -9.49
N GLU A 93 13.29 5.89 -8.17
CA GLU A 93 14.12 5.03 -7.30
C GLU A 93 14.00 3.55 -7.69
N ILE A 94 12.80 3.05 -7.99
CA ILE A 94 12.60 1.67 -8.47
C ILE A 94 13.38 1.44 -9.76
N ILE A 95 13.30 2.37 -10.72
CA ILE A 95 13.99 2.26 -12.01
C ILE A 95 15.51 2.29 -11.85
N GLN A 96 16.03 3.11 -10.95
CA GLN A 96 17.47 3.26 -10.73
C GLN A 96 18.07 2.15 -9.87
N SER A 97 17.26 1.46 -9.07
CA SER A 97 17.76 0.50 -8.05
C SER A 97 18.37 -0.79 -8.61
N ASN A 98 18.25 -1.07 -9.90
CA ASN A 98 18.70 -2.31 -10.56
C ASN A 98 18.25 -3.62 -9.86
N ILE A 99 17.23 -3.56 -8.99
CA ILE A 99 16.70 -4.73 -8.29
C ILE A 99 16.03 -5.68 -9.28
N GLN A 100 16.22 -6.98 -9.09
CA GLN A 100 15.47 -7.98 -9.84
C GLN A 100 13.98 -7.75 -9.59
N SER A 101 13.24 -7.44 -10.65
CA SER A 101 11.82 -7.09 -10.56
C SER A 101 10.98 -7.87 -11.58
N PRO A 102 9.69 -8.10 -11.30
CA PRO A 102 8.75 -8.55 -12.31
C PRO A 102 8.77 -7.66 -13.56
N LYS A 103 8.65 -8.28 -14.74
CA LYS A 103 8.76 -7.62 -16.06
C LYS A 103 7.84 -6.40 -16.24
N TRP A 104 6.76 -6.32 -15.47
CA TRP A 104 5.77 -5.25 -15.54
C TRP A 104 6.15 -3.99 -14.74
N ILE A 105 7.04 -4.09 -13.73
CA ILE A 105 7.31 -2.99 -12.80
C ILE A 105 7.95 -1.80 -13.51
N ILE A 106 9.04 -2.03 -14.26
CA ILE A 106 9.78 -0.94 -14.90
C ILE A 106 8.95 -0.23 -15.98
N PRO A 107 8.28 -0.93 -16.92
CA PRO A 107 7.42 -0.27 -17.90
C PRO A 107 6.26 0.50 -17.28
N LEU A 108 5.59 -0.05 -16.25
CA LEU A 108 4.49 0.67 -15.60
C LEU A 108 4.97 1.87 -14.81
N SER A 109 6.11 1.78 -14.11
CA SER A 109 6.70 2.92 -13.40
C SER A 109 6.99 4.08 -14.35
N LYS A 110 7.59 3.80 -15.51
CA LYS A 110 7.83 4.81 -16.57
C LYS A 110 6.53 5.44 -17.07
N LYS A 111 5.50 4.62 -17.32
CA LYS A 111 4.19 5.09 -17.78
C LYS A 111 3.50 6.01 -16.78
N ILE A 112 3.63 5.73 -15.47
CA ILE A 112 3.06 6.61 -14.44
C ILE A 112 3.86 7.92 -14.33
N ILE A 113 5.20 7.87 -14.41
CA ILE A 113 6.02 9.10 -14.45
C ILE A 113 5.64 9.99 -15.64
N GLU A 114 5.43 9.41 -16.83
CA GLU A 114 4.95 10.14 -18.01
C GLU A 114 3.60 10.81 -17.75
N LYS A 115 2.67 10.10 -17.10
CA LYS A 115 1.36 10.65 -16.70
C LYS A 115 1.45 11.79 -15.69
N ILE A 116 2.43 11.78 -14.80
CA ILE A 116 2.66 12.86 -13.81
C ILE A 116 3.23 14.10 -14.48
N ASN A 117 4.02 13.95 -15.54
CA ASN A 117 4.66 15.08 -16.22
C ASN A 117 3.74 15.80 -17.24
N ASN A 118 2.61 15.20 -17.61
CA ASN A 118 1.66 15.70 -18.61
C ASN A 118 0.46 16.36 -17.94
#